data_AF-A0A3N4JFI4-F1
#
_entry.id   AF-A0A3N4JFI4-F1
#
_cell.length_a   1.000
_cell.length_b   1.000
_cell.length_c   1.000
_cell.angle_alpha   90.00
_cell.angle_beta   90.00
_cell.angle_gamma   90.00
#
_symmetry.space_group_name_H-M   'P 1'
#
loop_
_entity.id
_entity.type
_entity.pdbx_description
1 polymer ?
#
loop_
_entity_poly.entity_id
_entity_poly.type
_entity_poly.pdbx_seq_one_letter_code
_entity_poly.pdbx_strand_id
1 'polypeptide(L)'
;MCLWPEMELKLFEAFIARRAQGHPVRDGWFRRKAKELWKTTYPNLPARLFVFSQGWFHRFLSRHCVVLRFVTNMAQSRPDSYKKDILSWLRFNRQNRILTPLISSPLQASPSPLSLHYICNDNQGGIPEHCICNVDETPLPWEFLAGQTYDIQGARTIWSKSTQSGSEKCQCTLFLCIFADGVPRVPPVLIFTATTGAKVRK
;
A
#
# COMPACT_ATOMS: atom_id res chain seq x y z
N MET A 1 -35.13 7.82 3.00
CA MET A 1 -36.03 7.12 2.06
C MET A 1 -35.41 7.17 0.65
N CYS A 2 -35.47 6.09 -0.14
CA CYS A 2 -35.00 6.09 -1.53
C CYS A 2 -36.14 6.50 -2.47
N LEU A 3 -35.87 7.41 -3.40
CA LEU A 3 -36.83 7.84 -4.44
C LEU A 3 -36.98 6.82 -5.58
N TRP A 4 -35.98 5.95 -5.80
CA TRP A 4 -35.91 5.02 -6.94
C TRP A 4 -35.50 3.60 -6.47
N PRO A 5 -36.33 2.94 -5.65
CA PRO A 5 -35.95 1.71 -4.96
C PRO A 5 -35.67 0.53 -5.91
N GLU A 6 -36.41 0.40 -7.01
CA GLU A 6 -36.26 -0.71 -7.95
C GLU A 6 -34.93 -0.64 -8.71
N MET A 7 -34.57 0.54 -9.23
CA MET A 7 -33.30 0.75 -9.92
C MET A 7 -32.12 0.65 -8.95
N GLU A 8 -32.27 1.11 -7.70
CA GLU A 8 -31.26 0.94 -6.66
C GLU A 8 -30.97 -0.55 -6.37
N LEU A 9 -32.02 -1.37 -6.26
CA LEU A 9 -31.86 -2.81 -6.04
C LEU A 9 -31.12 -3.48 -7.21
N LYS A 10 -31.51 -3.20 -8.46
CA LYS A 10 -30.83 -3.71 -9.66
C LYS A 10 -29.36 -3.27 -9.73
N LEU A 11 -29.05 -2.05 -9.29
CA LEU A 11 -27.68 -1.55 -9.23
C LEU A 11 -26.85 -2.32 -8.20
N PHE A 12 -27.43 -2.60 -7.03
CA PHE A 12 -26.79 -3.38 -5.98
C PHE A 12 -26.53 -4.83 -6.43
N GLU A 13 -27.50 -5.50 -7.05
CA GLU A 13 -27.34 -6.85 -7.60
C GLU A 13 -26.23 -6.90 -8.67
N ALA A 14 -26.21 -5.93 -9.59
CA ALA A 14 -25.16 -5.83 -10.59
C ALA A 14 -23.76 -5.62 -9.96
N PHE A 15 -23.70 -4.89 -8.84
CA PHE A 15 -22.47 -4.69 -8.08
C PHE A 15 -21.97 -6.00 -7.47
N ILE A 16 -22.86 -6.75 -6.78
CA ILE A 16 -22.53 -8.05 -6.20
C ILE A 16 -22.03 -9.02 -7.28
N ALA A 17 -22.76 -9.14 -8.40
CA ALA A 17 -22.38 -10.02 -9.50
C ALA A 17 -21.00 -9.67 -10.08
N ARG A 18 -20.71 -8.37 -10.24
CA ARG A 18 -19.41 -7.91 -10.74
C ARG A 18 -18.27 -8.17 -9.76
N ARG A 19 -18.50 -7.97 -8.46
CA ARG A 19 -17.51 -8.29 -7.41
C ARG A 19 -17.26 -9.80 -7.31
N ALA A 20 -18.30 -10.63 -7.45
CA ALA A 20 -18.17 -12.09 -7.48
C ALA A 20 -17.28 -12.58 -8.64
N GLN A 21 -17.29 -11.88 -9.78
CA GLN A 21 -16.37 -12.14 -10.90
C GLN A 21 -14.92 -11.71 -10.63
N GLY A 22 -14.67 -10.99 -9.53
CA GLY A 22 -13.38 -10.45 -9.13
C GLY A 22 -13.02 -9.13 -9.82
N HIS A 23 -13.99 -8.43 -10.44
CA HIS A 23 -13.68 -7.15 -11.08
C HIS A 23 -13.71 -5.99 -10.08
N PRO A 24 -12.80 -5.01 -10.21
CA PRO A 24 -12.84 -3.83 -9.38
C PRO A 24 -14.06 -2.96 -9.74
N VAL A 25 -14.60 -2.29 -8.72
CA VAL A 25 -15.74 -1.40 -8.85
C VAL A 25 -15.42 -0.07 -8.18
N ARG A 26 -15.43 1.01 -8.97
CA ARG A 26 -15.29 2.39 -8.49
C ARG A 26 -16.56 3.20 -8.75
N ASP A 27 -16.58 4.42 -8.23
CA ASP A 27 -17.69 5.38 -8.38
C ASP A 27 -18.08 5.60 -9.85
N GLY A 28 -17.10 5.68 -10.76
CA GLY A 28 -17.33 5.82 -12.20
C GLY A 28 -18.12 4.65 -12.80
N TRP A 29 -17.90 3.43 -12.29
CA TRP A 29 -18.69 2.27 -12.70
C TRP A 29 -20.14 2.39 -12.22
N PHE A 30 -20.36 2.72 -10.95
CA PHE A 30 -21.70 2.93 -10.40
C PHE A 30 -22.46 4.01 -11.17
N ARG A 31 -21.80 5.14 -11.44
CA ARG A 31 -22.39 6.25 -12.19
C ARG A 31 -22.85 5.82 -13.58
N ARG A 32 -22.00 5.07 -14.31
CA ARG A 32 -22.32 4.58 -15.65
C ARG A 32 -23.45 3.56 -15.61
N LYS A 33 -23.36 2.58 -14.71
CA LYS A 33 -24.35 1.50 -14.60
C LYS A 33 -25.71 2.00 -14.11
N ALA A 34 -25.75 2.95 -13.18
CA ALA A 34 -26.99 3.58 -12.72
C ALA A 34 -27.70 4.35 -13.85
N LYS A 35 -26.95 5.09 -14.68
CA LYS A 35 -27.52 5.79 -15.86
C LYS A 35 -28.06 4.82 -16.91
N GLU A 36 -27.41 3.67 -17.10
CA GLU A 36 -27.89 2.60 -17.97
C GLU A 36 -29.19 2.00 -17.43
N LEU A 37 -29.19 1.59 -16.16
CA LEU A 37 -30.37 1.02 -15.49
C LEU A 37 -31.55 1.99 -15.41
N TRP A 38 -31.29 3.29 -15.30
CA TRP A 38 -32.33 4.32 -15.35
C TRP A 38 -33.12 4.25 -16.66
N LYS A 39 -32.42 4.18 -17.80
CA LYS A 39 -33.05 4.12 -19.13
C LYS A 39 -33.87 2.84 -19.31
N THR A 40 -33.38 1.72 -18.76
CA THR A 40 -34.05 0.42 -18.89
C THR A 40 -35.26 0.29 -17.95
N THR A 41 -35.14 0.77 -16.72
CA THR A 41 -36.18 0.59 -15.68
C THR A 41 -37.31 1.61 -15.83
N TYR A 42 -36.99 2.84 -16.27
CA TYR A 42 -37.96 3.92 -16.41
C TYR A 42 -37.90 4.56 -17.81
N PRO A 43 -38.25 3.82 -18.87
CA PRO A 43 -38.15 4.30 -20.25
C PRO A 43 -39.07 5.51 -20.52
N ASN A 44 -40.19 5.60 -19.80
CA ASN A 44 -41.18 6.65 -19.97
C ASN A 44 -40.85 7.94 -19.20
N LEU A 45 -39.81 7.92 -18.35
CA LEU A 45 -39.41 9.08 -17.56
C LEU A 45 -38.23 9.82 -18.20
N PRO A 46 -38.25 11.17 -18.22
CA PRO A 46 -37.15 11.94 -18.80
C PRO A 46 -35.85 11.75 -18.02
N ALA A 47 -34.73 11.64 -18.74
CA ALA A 47 -33.40 11.36 -18.19
C ALA A 47 -32.93 12.35 -17.10
N ARG A 48 -33.43 13.60 -17.13
CA ARG A 48 -33.08 14.65 -16.17
C ARG A 48 -33.63 14.44 -14.76
N LEU A 49 -34.62 13.55 -14.58
CA LEU A 49 -35.22 13.28 -13.26
C LEU A 49 -34.26 12.53 -12.33
N PHE A 50 -33.36 11.71 -12.90
CA PHE A 50 -32.35 11.03 -12.12
C PHE A 50 -31.00 11.72 -12.24
N VAL A 51 -30.52 12.19 -11.09
CA VAL A 51 -29.18 12.72 -10.95
C VAL A 51 -28.39 11.80 -10.04
N PHE A 52 -27.29 11.24 -10.55
CA PHE A 52 -26.29 10.55 -9.74
C PHE A 52 -25.49 11.58 -8.93
N SER A 53 -26.13 12.11 -7.89
CA SER A 53 -25.53 13.05 -6.95
C SER A 53 -24.67 12.32 -5.92
N GLN A 54 -23.68 13.01 -5.35
CA GLN A 54 -22.85 12.42 -4.30
C GLN A 54 -23.68 12.09 -3.05
N GLY A 55 -24.67 12.92 -2.71
CA GLY A 55 -25.57 12.64 -1.58
C GLY A 55 -26.43 11.39 -1.77
N TRP A 56 -26.94 11.16 -2.99
CA TRP A 56 -27.66 9.92 -3.31
C TRP A 56 -26.72 8.72 -3.24
N PHE A 57 -25.52 8.83 -3.79
CA PHE A 57 -24.55 7.74 -3.81
C PHE A 57 -24.05 7.37 -2.41
N HIS A 58 -23.72 8.33 -1.55
CA HIS A 58 -23.37 8.05 -0.15
C HIS A 58 -24.51 7.35 0.61
N ARG A 59 -25.76 7.75 0.38
CA ARG A 59 -26.92 7.09 0.99
C ARG A 59 -27.13 5.67 0.45
N PHE A 60 -26.91 5.46 -0.85
CA PHE A 60 -26.89 4.12 -1.45
C PHE A 60 -25.86 3.22 -0.77
N LEU A 61 -24.61 3.69 -0.67
CA LEU A 61 -23.53 2.97 -0.01
C LEU A 61 -23.87 2.63 1.45
N SER A 62 -24.41 3.61 2.20
CA SER A 62 -24.81 3.42 3.59
C SER A 62 -25.96 2.40 3.74
N ARG A 63 -26.98 2.44 2.88
CA ARG A 63 -28.12 1.51 2.94
C ARG A 63 -27.71 0.06 2.66
N HIS A 64 -26.76 -0.13 1.76
CA HIS A 64 -26.29 -1.44 1.34
C HIS A 64 -25.01 -1.90 2.06
N CYS A 65 -24.56 -1.15 3.07
CA CYS A 65 -23.32 -1.41 3.80
C CYS A 65 -22.12 -1.62 2.86
N VAL A 66 -22.00 -0.78 1.83
CA VAL A 66 -20.91 -0.83 0.86
C VAL A 66 -19.87 0.23 1.24
N VAL A 67 -18.60 -0.17 1.29
CA VAL A 67 -17.49 0.68 1.72
C VAL A 67 -16.35 0.61 0.71
N LEU A 68 -15.61 1.71 0.55
CA LEU A 68 -14.40 1.74 -0.26
C LEU A 68 -13.24 1.09 0.50
N ARG A 69 -12.50 0.21 -0.16
CA ARG A 69 -11.45 -0.57 0.48
C ARG A 69 -10.28 -0.80 -0.46
N PHE A 70 -9.09 -1.00 0.11
CA PHE A 70 -7.91 -1.41 -0.66
C PHE A 70 -7.94 -2.91 -0.94
N VAL A 71 -7.54 -3.29 -2.15
CA VAL A 71 -7.28 -4.67 -2.54
C VAL A 71 -6.08 -5.16 -1.74
N THR A 72 -6.25 -6.29 -1.06
CA THR A 72 -5.19 -6.91 -0.26
C THR A 72 -4.46 -7.93 -1.12
N ASN A 73 -3.15 -7.73 -1.32
CA ASN A 73 -2.29 -8.81 -1.79
C ASN A 73 -2.09 -9.81 -0.64
N MET A 74 -2.16 -11.11 -0.95
CA MET A 74 -1.84 -12.13 0.04
C MET A 74 -0.39 -11.97 0.49
N ALA A 75 -0.17 -11.88 1.79
CA ALA A 75 1.17 -11.88 2.37
C ALA A 75 1.85 -13.23 2.10
N GLN A 76 3.15 -13.19 1.83
CA GLN A 76 3.97 -14.40 1.75
C GLN A 76 3.99 -15.07 3.14
N SER A 77 3.83 -16.40 3.18
CA SER A 77 3.98 -17.17 4.42
C SER A 77 5.41 -17.03 4.94
N ARG A 78 5.55 -16.82 6.25
CA ARG A 78 6.88 -16.73 6.88
C ARG A 78 7.58 -18.11 6.78
N PRO A 79 8.88 -18.17 6.44
CA PRO A 79 9.64 -19.41 6.51
C PRO A 79 9.70 -19.94 7.93
N ASP A 80 9.73 -21.26 8.13
CA ASP A 80 9.77 -21.86 9.47
C ASP A 80 11.03 -21.49 10.29
N SER A 81 12.13 -21.15 9.61
CA SER A 81 13.40 -20.76 10.22
C SER A 81 13.44 -19.32 10.74
N TYR A 82 12.43 -18.49 10.43
CA TYR A 82 12.53 -17.02 10.59
C TYR A 82 12.92 -16.58 12.00
N LYS A 83 12.48 -17.29 13.04
CA LYS A 83 12.85 -16.98 14.44
C LYS A 83 14.34 -17.15 14.69
N LYS A 84 14.95 -18.22 14.17
CA LYS A 84 16.39 -18.51 14.32
C LYS A 84 17.21 -17.45 13.59
N ASP A 85 16.77 -17.10 12.38
CA ASP A 85 17.45 -16.12 11.54
C ASP A 85 17.42 -14.72 12.17
N ILE A 86 16.25 -14.30 12.69
CA ILE A 86 16.11 -13.04 13.45
C ILE A 86 17.01 -13.05 14.69
N LEU A 87 17.02 -14.13 15.47
CA LEU A 87 17.87 -14.21 16.66
C LEU A 87 19.37 -14.16 16.34
N SER A 88 19.80 -14.84 15.27
CA SER A 88 21.18 -14.80 14.78
C SER A 88 21.57 -13.37 14.39
N TRP A 89 20.71 -12.68 13.63
CA TRP A 89 20.91 -11.30 13.22
C TRP A 89 20.98 -10.32 14.39
N LEU A 90 20.07 -10.43 15.36
CA LEU A 90 20.08 -9.57 16.56
C LEU A 90 21.36 -9.76 17.39
N ARG A 91 21.85 -11.00 17.52
CA ARG A 91 23.13 -11.30 18.19
C ARG A 91 24.31 -10.69 17.44
N PHE A 92 24.34 -10.82 16.11
CA PHE A 92 25.35 -10.21 15.25
C PHE A 92 25.39 -8.68 15.40
N ASN A 93 24.23 -8.01 15.30
CA ASN A 93 24.15 -6.55 15.48
C ASN A 93 24.63 -6.11 16.85
N ARG A 94 24.24 -6.83 17.91
CA ARG A 94 24.70 -6.56 19.27
C ARG A 94 26.22 -6.68 19.38
N GLN A 95 26.80 -7.73 18.80
CA GLN A 95 28.25 -7.94 18.81
C GLN A 95 28.99 -6.81 18.09
N ASN A 96 28.55 -6.42 16.89
CA ASN A 96 29.20 -5.35 16.13
C ASN A 96 29.07 -3.97 16.79
N ARG A 97 27.95 -3.70 17.47
CA ARG A 97 27.77 -2.48 18.26
C ARG A 97 28.81 -2.37 19.38
N ILE A 98 29.13 -3.49 20.04
CA ILE A 98 30.12 -3.56 21.13
C ILE A 98 31.56 -3.40 20.60
N LEU A 99 31.86 -3.89 19.40
CA LEU A 99 33.22 -3.86 18.83
C LEU A 99 33.59 -2.52 18.15
N THR A 100 32.60 -1.71 17.76
CA THR A 100 32.81 -0.41 17.08
C THR A 100 33.69 0.60 17.85
N PRO A 101 33.59 0.77 19.19
CA PRO A 101 34.47 1.70 19.92
C PRO A 101 35.96 1.30 20.01
N LEU A 102 36.33 0.03 19.75
CA LEU A 102 37.71 -0.45 19.91
C LEU A 102 38.66 -0.02 18.78
N ILE A 103 38.13 0.47 17.66
CA ILE A 103 38.93 0.86 16.49
C ILE A 103 39.34 2.35 16.58
N SER A 104 38.67 3.15 17.41
CA SER A 104 38.88 4.61 17.50
C SER A 104 39.79 5.07 18.64
N SER A 105 40.30 4.16 19.48
CA SER A 105 41.21 4.48 20.58
C SER A 105 42.49 3.63 20.52
N PRO A 106 43.68 4.22 20.30
CA PRO A 106 44.95 3.48 20.23
C PRO A 106 45.44 2.93 21.59
N LEU A 107 44.71 3.15 22.68
CA LEU A 107 45.16 2.81 24.03
C LEU A 107 43.98 2.32 24.86
N GLN A 108 43.69 1.02 24.82
CA GLN A 108 43.22 0.30 26.00
C GLN A 108 43.27 -1.21 25.78
N ALA A 109 43.82 -1.90 26.78
CA ALA A 109 44.04 -3.34 26.82
C ALA A 109 42.75 -4.12 26.51
N SER A 110 42.92 -5.26 25.84
CA SER A 110 41.87 -6.22 25.49
C SER A 110 40.96 -6.52 26.69
N PRO A 111 39.68 -6.08 26.68
CA PRO A 111 38.78 -6.35 27.78
C PRO A 111 38.18 -7.75 27.65
N SER A 112 38.03 -8.44 28.78
CA SER A 112 37.44 -9.77 28.85
C SER A 112 36.00 -9.78 28.30
N PRO A 113 35.58 -10.80 27.53
CA PRO A 113 34.23 -10.89 26.93
C PRO A 113 33.06 -11.00 27.92
N LEU A 114 33.33 -11.09 29.24
CA LEU A 114 32.37 -11.43 30.28
C LEU A 114 32.09 -10.28 31.28
N SER A 115 32.62 -9.08 31.07
CA SER A 115 32.33 -7.97 31.98
C SER A 115 30.89 -7.46 31.76
N LEU A 116 30.03 -7.79 32.72
CA LEU A 116 28.63 -7.37 32.84
C LEU A 116 28.44 -5.84 32.71
N HIS A 117 29.51 -5.06 32.92
CA HIS A 117 29.56 -3.61 32.76
C HIS A 117 29.20 -3.13 31.33
N TYR A 118 29.46 -3.92 30.29
CA TYR A 118 29.09 -3.56 28.91
C TYR A 118 27.61 -3.84 28.56
N ILE A 119 26.88 -4.55 29.43
CA ILE A 119 25.47 -4.87 29.18
C ILE A 119 24.58 -3.65 29.49
N CYS A 120 25.01 -2.75 30.38
CA CYS A 120 24.17 -1.67 30.91
C CYS A 120 24.66 -0.24 30.61
N ASN A 121 25.85 -0.07 30.00
CA ASN A 121 26.34 1.25 29.61
C ASN A 121 26.00 1.54 28.14
N ASP A 122 24.81 2.12 27.90
CA ASP A 122 24.40 2.63 26.58
C ASP A 122 25.28 3.82 26.10
N ASN A 123 26.13 4.37 26.96
CA ASN A 123 26.87 5.61 26.72
C ASN A 123 28.35 5.43 26.29
N GLN A 124 28.85 4.20 26.04
CA GLN A 124 30.28 3.97 25.80
C GLN A 124 30.63 3.15 24.55
N GLY A 125 29.74 3.10 23.55
CA GLY A 125 30.07 2.42 22.30
C GLY A 125 28.85 2.16 21.43
N GLY A 126 28.80 2.85 20.30
CA GLY A 126 27.77 2.66 19.30
C GLY A 126 28.29 3.08 17.93
N ILE A 127 27.63 2.59 16.88
CA ILE A 127 27.81 3.11 15.53
C ILE A 127 27.33 4.58 15.57
N PRO A 128 28.15 5.56 15.16
CA PRO A 128 27.73 6.96 15.14
C PRO A 128 26.45 7.16 14.33
N GLU A 129 25.55 8.03 14.77
CA GLU A 129 24.24 8.23 14.11
C GLU A 129 24.36 8.63 12.63
N HIS A 130 25.38 9.43 12.29
CA HIS A 130 25.68 9.81 10.90
C HIS A 130 26.18 8.65 10.02
N CYS A 131 26.51 7.50 10.60
CA CYS A 131 26.88 6.27 9.90
C CYS A 131 25.72 5.27 9.77
N ILE A 132 24.58 5.54 10.43
CA ILE A 132 23.39 4.69 10.36
C ILE A 132 22.40 5.33 9.40
N CYS A 133 22.04 4.61 8.34
CA CYS A 133 20.96 5.03 7.44
C CYS A 133 20.01 3.87 7.15
N ASN A 134 18.73 4.20 7.00
CA ASN A 134 17.74 3.30 6.42
C ASN A 134 17.58 3.66 4.95
N VAL A 135 17.76 2.67 4.08
CA VAL A 135 17.57 2.79 2.65
C VAL A 135 16.42 1.88 2.26
N ASP A 136 15.46 2.42 1.51
CA ASP A 136 14.35 1.61 1.00
C ASP A 136 13.89 2.11 -0.37
N GLU A 137 13.34 1.17 -1.14
CA GLU A 137 12.74 1.41 -2.45
C GLU A 137 11.24 1.15 -2.37
N THR A 138 10.44 2.18 -2.64
CA THR A 138 8.98 2.09 -2.62
C THR A 138 8.43 2.34 -4.02
N PRO A 139 7.56 1.46 -4.55
CA PRO A 139 6.87 1.73 -5.81
C PRO A 139 5.92 2.93 -5.66
N LEU A 140 6.05 3.91 -6.55
CA LEU A 140 5.19 5.08 -6.64
C LEU A 140 4.35 4.97 -7.93
N PRO A 141 3.05 4.60 -7.82
CA PRO A 141 2.18 4.47 -8.98
C PRO A 141 1.80 5.85 -9.56
N TRP A 142 1.53 5.92 -10.88
CA TRP A 142 1.12 7.19 -11.53
C TRP A 142 -0.23 7.67 -11.04
N GLU A 143 -1.09 6.73 -10.68
CA GLU A 143 -2.42 7.00 -10.15
C GLU A 143 -2.39 6.94 -8.61
N PHE A 144 -2.57 8.11 -8.00
CA PHE A 144 -2.78 8.23 -6.57
C PHE A 144 -4.05 7.44 -6.17
N LEU A 145 -3.94 6.62 -5.12
CA LEU A 145 -5.00 5.73 -4.63
C LEU A 145 -5.43 4.61 -5.62
N ALA A 146 -4.54 4.15 -6.48
CA ALA A 146 -4.73 2.90 -7.22
C ALA A 146 -5.01 1.70 -6.28
N GLY A 147 -5.69 0.67 -6.78
CA GLY A 147 -5.97 -0.54 -5.99
C GLY A 147 -7.12 -0.46 -4.97
N GLN A 148 -7.96 0.57 -5.01
CA GLN A 148 -9.21 0.61 -4.25
C GLN A 148 -10.42 0.09 -5.06
N THR A 149 -11.34 -0.56 -4.37
CA THR A 149 -12.63 -1.01 -4.89
C THR A 149 -13.69 -0.89 -3.81
N TYR A 150 -14.93 -0.62 -4.19
CA TYR A 150 -16.07 -0.78 -3.30
C TYR A 150 -16.31 -2.27 -3.04
N ASP A 151 -16.57 -2.61 -1.78
CA ASP A 151 -16.88 -3.96 -1.31
C ASP A 151 -17.90 -3.91 -0.16
N ILE A 152 -18.45 -5.07 0.20
CA ILE A 152 -19.34 -5.20 1.34
C ILE A 152 -18.57 -4.98 2.65
N GLN A 153 -19.16 -4.19 3.54
CA GLN A 153 -18.63 -3.94 4.88
C GLN A 153 -18.52 -5.26 5.65
N GLY A 154 -17.36 -5.47 6.28
CA GLY A 154 -17.04 -6.71 7.00
C GLY A 154 -16.22 -7.72 6.19
N ALA A 155 -15.99 -7.49 4.90
CA ALA A 155 -15.07 -8.33 4.12
C ALA A 155 -13.64 -8.30 4.68
N ARG A 156 -13.12 -9.49 5.03
CA ARG A 156 -11.76 -9.67 5.62
C ARG A 156 -10.65 -9.55 4.58
N THR A 157 -10.90 -10.06 3.38
CA THR A 157 -9.93 -10.09 2.28
C THR A 157 -10.62 -9.60 1.03
N ILE A 158 -9.99 -8.65 0.34
CA ILE A 158 -10.58 -7.99 -0.82
C ILE A 158 -9.70 -8.31 -2.00
N TRP A 159 -10.21 -9.18 -2.84
CA TRP A 159 -9.53 -9.63 -4.02
C TRP A 159 -10.04 -8.90 -5.26
N SER A 160 -9.14 -8.69 -6.21
CA SER A 160 -9.47 -8.15 -7.52
C SER A 160 -8.56 -8.78 -8.55
N LYS A 161 -9.12 -9.15 -9.70
CA LYS A 161 -8.35 -9.44 -10.91
C LYS A 161 -7.71 -8.14 -11.37
N SER A 162 -6.45 -8.22 -11.80
CA SER A 162 -5.80 -7.14 -12.53
C SER A 162 -6.58 -6.87 -13.82
N THR A 163 -7.10 -5.66 -14.00
CA THR A 163 -7.59 -5.21 -15.29
C THR A 163 -6.38 -4.93 -16.20
N GLN A 164 -6.43 -5.40 -17.45
CA GLN A 164 -5.34 -5.30 -18.42
C GLN A 164 -5.21 -3.90 -19.06
N SER A 165 -5.20 -2.81 -18.28
CA SER A 165 -4.91 -1.47 -18.82
C SER A 165 -3.46 -1.08 -18.48
N GLY A 166 -2.76 -0.51 -19.45
CA GLY A 166 -1.31 -0.26 -19.38
C GLY A 166 -0.91 0.86 -18.42
N SER A 167 -1.73 1.91 -18.30
CA SER A 167 -1.42 3.07 -17.46
C SER A 167 -1.60 2.81 -15.97
N GLU A 168 -2.56 1.97 -15.57
CA GLU A 168 -2.77 1.55 -14.17
C GLU A 168 -1.59 0.75 -13.60
N LYS A 169 -0.70 0.26 -14.48
CA LYS A 169 0.53 -0.47 -14.11
C LYS A 169 1.79 0.40 -14.16
N CYS A 170 1.69 1.63 -14.63
CA CYS A 170 2.82 2.54 -14.68
C CYS A 170 3.18 3.01 -13.25
N GLN A 171 4.45 2.80 -12.89
CA GLN A 171 5.03 3.22 -11.62
C GLN A 171 6.51 3.58 -11.83
N CYS A 172 7.05 4.45 -10.97
CA CYS A 172 8.49 4.61 -10.75
C CYS A 172 8.80 4.01 -9.39
N THR A 173 10.08 3.78 -9.17
CA THR A 173 10.58 3.48 -7.84
C THR A 173 11.05 4.76 -7.20
N LEU A 174 10.50 5.08 -6.03
CA LEU A 174 11.05 6.11 -5.15
C LEU A 174 12.11 5.44 -4.27
N PHE A 175 13.34 5.89 -4.41
CA PHE A 175 14.46 5.52 -3.54
C PHE A 175 14.62 6.58 -2.45
N LEU A 176 14.59 6.15 -1.19
CA LEU A 176 14.77 7.01 -0.01
C LEU A 176 15.93 6.52 0.83
N CYS A 177 16.75 7.46 1.30
CA CYS A 177 17.82 7.22 2.25
C CYS A 177 17.70 8.24 3.39
N ILE A 178 17.48 7.74 4.61
CA ILE A 178 17.27 8.54 5.81
C ILE A 178 18.34 8.17 6.84
N PHE A 179 19.13 9.15 7.28
CA PHE A 179 20.14 8.96 8.32
C PHE A 179 19.54 9.11 9.71
N ALA A 180 20.11 8.41 10.69
CA ALA A 180 19.60 8.42 12.07
C ALA A 180 19.70 9.79 12.76
N ASP A 181 20.65 10.63 12.32
CA ASP A 181 20.81 12.01 12.81
C ASP A 181 19.85 13.02 12.15
N GLY A 182 18.99 12.56 11.23
CA GLY A 182 18.01 13.38 10.53
C GLY A 182 18.58 14.34 9.48
N VAL A 183 19.90 14.32 9.22
CA VAL A 183 20.52 15.21 8.23
C VAL A 183 20.35 14.60 6.82
N PRO A 184 19.69 15.29 5.88
CA PRO A 184 19.45 14.78 4.54
C PRO A 184 20.73 14.86 3.69
N ARG A 185 21.49 13.76 3.65
CA ARG A 185 22.73 13.66 2.87
C ARG A 185 22.52 13.17 1.44
N VAL A 186 21.47 12.38 1.22
CA VAL A 186 21.14 11.80 -0.08
C VAL A 186 19.75 12.30 -0.47
N PRO A 187 19.60 13.00 -1.60
CA PRO A 187 18.29 13.44 -2.06
C PRO A 187 17.43 12.22 -2.48
N PRO A 188 16.09 12.30 -2.34
CA PRO A 188 15.19 11.30 -2.92
C PRO A 188 15.43 11.13 -4.42
N VAL A 189 15.44 9.89 -4.90
CA VAL A 189 15.65 9.57 -6.32
C VAL A 189 14.40 8.89 -6.89
N LEU A 190 13.92 9.38 -8.04
CA LEU A 190 12.88 8.72 -8.82
C LEU A 190 13.51 7.91 -9.94
N ILE A 191 13.30 6.60 -9.94
CA ILE A 191 13.82 5.68 -10.94
C ILE A 191 12.68 5.28 -11.88
N PHE A 192 12.79 5.69 -13.14
CA PHE A 192 11.84 5.32 -14.19
C PHE A 192 12.36 4.09 -14.93
N THR A 193 11.69 2.95 -14.77
CA THR A 193 12.00 1.75 -15.54
C THR A 193 11.28 1.79 -16.88
N ALA A 194 12.02 1.69 -17.99
CA ALA A 194 11.45 1.54 -19.33
C ALA A 194 11.87 0.20 -19.93
N THR A 195 10.95 -0.51 -20.57
CA THR A 195 11.28 -1.70 -21.35
C THR A 195 11.84 -1.27 -22.71
N THR A 196 13.09 -1.58 -22.99
CA THR A 196 13.73 -1.28 -24.29
C THR A 196 13.04 -2.09 -25.39
N GLY A 197 12.21 -1.45 -26.22
CA GLY A 197 11.55 -2.14 -27.36
C GLY A 197 10.39 -1.42 -28.04
N ALA A 198 9.72 -0.46 -27.38
CA ALA A 198 8.69 0.34 -28.04
C ALA A 198 9.34 1.53 -28.76
N LYS A 199 9.33 1.52 -30.10
CA LYS A 199 9.71 2.69 -30.91
C LYS A 199 8.89 3.89 -30.43
N VAL A 200 9.59 4.94 -29.97
CA VAL A 200 8.99 6.25 -29.75
C VAL A 200 8.45 6.72 -31.09
N ARG A 201 7.12 6.72 -31.26
CA ARG A 201 6.50 7.39 -32.39
C ARG A 201 6.67 8.89 -32.15
N LYS A 202 7.48 9.52 -32.99
CA LYS A 202 7.58 10.98 -33.12
C LYS A 202 6.23 11.55 -33.57
#